data_AF-A0A6A4GUY6-F1
#
_entry.id   AF-A0A6A4GUY6-F1
#
_cell.length_a   1.000
_cell.length_b   1.000
_cell.length_c   1.000
_cell.angle_alpha   90.00
_cell.angle_beta   90.00
_cell.angle_gamma   90.00
#
_symmetry.space_group_name_H-M   'P 1'
#
loop_
_entity.id
_entity.type
_entity.pdbx_description
1 polymer ?
#
loop_
_entity_poly.entity_id
_entity_poly.type
_entity_poly.pdbx_seq_one_letter_code
_entity_poly.pdbx_strand_id
1 'polypeptide(L)'
;MALCKLLNLLSIIAVASAGMVVHESRTSVPAGFVSQGAAPANDMLTLRVALTSSNIAGLEEKLMSLSTPGSPEFRQWLSMEEVKSFVQPSSETVSAFSAFTSANGSSPP
;
A
#
# COMPACT_ATOMS: atom_id res chain seq x y z
N MET A 1 -1.38 10.29 55.28
CA MET A 1 -2.68 10.04 54.61
C MET A 1 -3.04 11.27 53.80
N ALA A 2 -2.93 11.16 52.47
CA ALA A 2 -3.46 12.02 51.39
C ALA A 2 -2.50 11.82 50.20
N LEU A 3 -2.45 10.62 49.61
CA LEU A 3 -3.41 10.12 48.63
C LEU A 3 -3.47 11.00 47.38
N CYS A 4 -2.82 10.49 46.33
CA CYS A 4 -3.23 10.56 44.93
C CYS A 4 -3.55 11.92 44.34
N LYS A 5 -2.74 12.33 43.37
CA LYS A 5 -3.26 12.77 42.06
C LYS A 5 -2.19 12.54 41.00
N LEU A 6 -2.16 11.31 40.47
CA LEU A 6 -1.51 11.00 39.21
C LEU A 6 -2.11 11.92 38.13
N LEU A 7 -1.31 12.80 37.54
CA LEU A 7 -1.66 13.44 36.28
C LEU A 7 -1.56 12.36 35.18
N ASN A 8 -2.70 11.75 34.84
CA ASN A 8 -2.81 10.93 33.65
C ASN A 8 -2.83 11.85 32.43
N LEU A 9 -1.78 11.78 31.62
CA LEU A 9 -1.72 12.39 30.29
C LEU A 9 -2.67 11.58 29.38
N LEU A 10 -3.94 12.00 29.27
CA LEU A 10 -4.85 11.43 28.29
C LEU A 10 -4.38 11.88 26.89
N SER A 11 -3.61 11.04 26.22
CA SER A 11 -3.32 11.22 24.79
C SER A 11 -4.61 10.90 24.03
N ILE A 12 -5.28 11.93 23.52
CA ILE A 12 -6.43 11.76 22.63
C ILE A 12 -5.87 11.26 21.31
N ILE A 13 -5.90 9.95 21.10
CA ILE A 13 -5.74 9.39 19.75
C ILE A 13 -7.06 9.70 19.04
N ALA A 14 -7.08 10.82 18.31
CA ALA A 14 -8.16 11.10 17.39
C ALA A 14 -8.12 10.01 16.30
N VAL A 15 -9.00 9.01 16.42
CA VAL A 15 -9.33 8.14 15.30
C VAL A 15 -10.09 9.02 14.32
N ALA A 16 -9.37 9.63 13.40
CA ALA A 16 -9.97 10.23 12.22
C ALA A 16 -10.67 9.09 11.48
N SER A 17 -12.00 9.03 11.56
CA SER A 17 -12.79 8.32 10.55
C SER A 17 -12.59 9.09 9.25
N ALA A 18 -11.56 8.72 8.51
CA ALA A 18 -11.35 9.25 7.18
C ALA A 18 -12.56 8.83 6.34
N GLY A 19 -13.40 9.79 5.97
CA GLY A 19 -14.45 9.55 4.99
C GLY A 19 -13.79 9.01 3.73
N MET A 20 -14.27 7.88 3.23
CA MET A 20 -13.77 7.28 1.99
C MET A 20 -14.10 8.21 0.82
N VAL A 21 -13.08 8.55 0.02
CA VAL A 21 -13.25 9.32 -1.22
C VAL A 21 -12.95 8.41 -2.40
N VAL A 22 -13.71 8.57 -3.49
CA VAL A 22 -13.47 7.83 -4.72
C VAL A 22 -12.13 8.27 -5.31
N HIS A 23 -11.17 7.34 -5.37
CA HIS A 23 -9.88 7.59 -6.00
C HIS A 23 -9.99 7.57 -7.53
N GLU A 24 -10.68 6.56 -8.07
CA GLU A 24 -10.87 6.38 -9.51
C GLU A 24 -12.18 5.63 -9.78
N SER A 25 -12.82 5.96 -10.90
CA SER A 25 -14.00 5.25 -11.40
C SER A 25 -14.03 5.31 -12.92
N ARG A 26 -14.64 4.31 -13.54
CA ARG A 26 -14.83 4.25 -14.99
C ARG A 26 -16.13 4.96 -15.36
N THR A 27 -16.07 5.84 -16.35
CA THR A 27 -17.24 6.61 -16.83
C THR A 27 -18.20 5.78 -17.67
N SER A 28 -17.72 4.68 -18.28
CA SER A 28 -18.55 3.81 -19.13
C SER A 28 -18.12 2.35 -19.07
N VAL A 29 -19.06 1.48 -19.46
CA VAL A 29 -18.81 0.05 -19.66
C VAL A 29 -17.89 -0.13 -20.88
N PRO A 30 -16.84 -0.98 -20.81
CA PRO A 30 -15.97 -1.25 -21.96
C PRO A 30 -16.73 -1.91 -23.12
N ALA A 31 -16.21 -1.71 -24.33
CA ALA A 31 -16.75 -2.35 -25.53
C ALA A 31 -16.76 -3.88 -25.40
N GLY A 32 -17.85 -4.52 -25.83
CA GLY A 32 -18.04 -5.97 -25.73
C GLY A 32 -18.58 -6.47 -24.38
N PHE A 33 -18.81 -5.58 -23.42
CA PHE A 33 -19.40 -5.93 -22.12
C PHE A 33 -20.82 -5.37 -21.98
N VAL A 34 -21.68 -6.14 -21.31
CA VAL A 34 -23.05 -5.76 -20.95
C VAL A 34 -23.28 -6.17 -19.49
N SER A 35 -23.98 -5.31 -18.73
CA SER A 35 -24.32 -5.60 -17.33
C SER A 35 -25.26 -6.79 -17.24
N GLN A 36 -24.93 -7.75 -16.38
CA GLN A 36 -25.77 -8.92 -16.06
C GLN A 36 -26.46 -8.77 -14.70
N GLY A 37 -26.39 -7.60 -14.07
CA GLY A 37 -26.90 -7.34 -12.72
C GLY A 37 -25.81 -7.34 -11.66
N ALA A 38 -26.22 -7.23 -10.39
CA ALA A 38 -25.31 -7.23 -9.26
C ALA A 38 -24.72 -8.63 -9.01
N ALA A 39 -23.43 -8.69 -8.65
CA ALA A 39 -22.84 -9.94 -8.17
C ALA A 39 -23.51 -10.39 -6.87
N PRO A 40 -23.66 -11.71 -6.63
CA PRO A 40 -24.12 -12.23 -5.34
C PRO A 40 -23.29 -11.69 -4.18
N ALA A 41 -23.96 -11.30 -3.09
CA ALA A 41 -23.30 -10.66 -1.95
C ALA A 41 -22.29 -11.57 -1.21
N ASN A 42 -22.37 -12.89 -1.43
CA ASN A 42 -21.54 -13.89 -0.77
C ASN A 42 -20.40 -14.40 -1.67
N ASP A 43 -20.23 -13.86 -2.87
CA ASP A 43 -19.13 -14.24 -3.75
C ASP A 43 -17.82 -13.66 -3.23
N MET A 44 -16.83 -14.53 -3.02
CA MET A 44 -15.52 -14.12 -2.54
C MET A 44 -14.69 -13.55 -3.69
N LEU A 45 -14.30 -12.28 -3.56
CA LEU A 45 -13.39 -11.61 -4.49
C LEU A 45 -11.97 -11.59 -3.92
N THR A 46 -10.99 -12.07 -4.68
CA THR A 46 -9.58 -11.92 -4.35
C THR A 46 -9.04 -10.65 -4.99
N LEU A 47 -8.78 -9.62 -4.18
CA LEU A 47 -8.22 -8.35 -4.63
C LEU A 47 -6.71 -8.31 -4.39
N ARG A 48 -5.97 -7.70 -5.32
CA ARG A 48 -4.54 -7.42 -5.16
C ARG A 48 -4.34 -5.92 -5.19
N VAL A 49 -3.78 -5.39 -4.10
CA VAL A 49 -3.52 -3.96 -3.94
C VAL A 49 -2.01 -3.75 -3.95
N ALA A 50 -1.52 -2.92 -4.87
CA ALA A 50 -0.13 -2.51 -4.89
C ALA A 50 0.05 -1.38 -3.88
N LEU A 51 0.83 -1.64 -2.82
CA LEU A 51 1.20 -0.62 -1.85
C LEU A 51 2.37 0.23 -2.37
N THR A 52 2.47 1.46 -1.87
CA THR A 52 3.55 2.38 -2.25
C THR A 52 4.92 1.78 -1.96
N SER A 53 5.76 1.72 -2.99
CA SER A 53 7.17 1.32 -2.87
C SER A 53 8.00 2.35 -2.10
N SER A 54 9.02 1.90 -1.37
CA SER A 54 9.83 2.78 -0.52
C SER A 54 10.79 3.70 -1.28
N ASN A 55 11.44 3.21 -2.34
CA ASN A 55 12.44 3.98 -3.09
C ASN A 55 12.48 3.61 -4.58
N ILE A 56 11.39 3.89 -5.30
CA ILE A 56 11.34 3.61 -6.75
C ILE A 56 12.33 4.47 -7.54
N ALA A 57 12.52 5.73 -7.17
CA ALA A 57 13.45 6.64 -7.84
C ALA A 57 14.90 6.15 -7.74
N GLY A 58 15.31 5.63 -6.58
CA GLY A 58 16.63 5.03 -6.40
C GLY A 58 16.82 3.75 -7.21
N LEU A 59 15.76 2.94 -7.37
CA LEU A 59 15.81 1.78 -8.26
C LEU A 59 15.99 2.21 -9.72
N GLU A 60 15.25 3.23 -10.17
CA GLU A 60 15.37 3.78 -11.53
C GLU A 60 16.78 4.31 -11.80
N GLU A 61 17.34 5.12 -10.89
CA GLU A 61 18.71 5.62 -11.00
C GLU A 61 19.73 4.48 -11.10
N LYS A 62 19.61 3.46 -10.23
CA LYS A 62 20.50 2.31 -10.27
C LYS A 62 20.36 1.56 -11.58
N LEU A 63 19.15 1.29 -12.05
CA LEU A 63 18.90 0.62 -13.33
C LEU A 63 19.50 1.37 -14.52
N MET A 64 19.47 2.71 -14.50
CA MET A 64 20.13 3.53 -15.52
C MET A 64 21.65 3.36 -15.50
N SER A 65 22.27 3.37 -14.31
CA SER A 65 23.71 3.12 -14.17
C SER A 65 24.12 1.74 -14.71
N LEU A 66 23.35 0.71 -14.37
CA LEU A 66 23.62 -0.68 -14.76
C LEU A 66 23.42 -0.94 -16.27
N SER A 67 22.56 -0.15 -16.91
CA SER A 67 22.17 -0.35 -18.32
C SER A 67 22.93 0.55 -19.30
N THR A 68 23.70 1.53 -18.82
CA THR A 68 24.40 2.50 -19.68
C THR A 68 25.80 2.01 -20.05
N PRO A 69 26.11 1.78 -21.34
CA PRO A 69 27.46 1.46 -21.77
C PRO A 69 28.45 2.57 -21.38
N GLY A 70 29.60 2.19 -20.82
CA GLY A 70 30.59 3.14 -20.31
C GLY A 70 30.40 3.55 -18.85
N SER A 71 29.28 3.18 -18.22
CA SER A 71 29.15 3.24 -16.76
C SER A 71 30.12 2.25 -16.09
N PRO A 72 30.74 2.60 -14.94
CA PRO A 72 31.51 1.66 -14.13
C PRO A 72 30.72 0.42 -13.71
N GLU A 73 29.39 0.54 -13.61
CA GLU A 73 28.50 -0.52 -13.11
C GLU A 73 27.78 -1.26 -14.24
N PHE A 74 28.14 -1.02 -15.50
CA PHE A 74 27.47 -1.63 -16.64
C PHE A 74 27.41 -3.16 -16.56
N ARG A 75 26.21 -3.74 -16.74
CA ARG A 75 25.89 -5.18 -16.64
C ARG A 75 26.04 -5.79 -15.25
N GLN A 76 26.15 -4.99 -14.19
CA GLN A 76 26.14 -5.48 -12.81
C GLN A 76 24.71 -5.56 -12.26
N TRP A 77 23.91 -6.48 -12.80
CA TRP A 77 22.47 -6.58 -12.47
C TRP A 77 22.22 -6.88 -11.00
N LEU A 78 21.11 -6.34 -10.48
CA LEU A 78 20.65 -6.54 -9.12
C LEU A 78 20.07 -7.95 -8.92
N SER A 79 20.28 -8.50 -7.73
CA SER A 79 19.57 -9.67 -7.23
C SER A 79 18.11 -9.34 -6.89
N MET A 80 17.30 -10.37 -6.65
CA MET A 80 15.91 -10.18 -6.22
C MET A 80 15.85 -9.49 -4.85
N GLU A 81 16.77 -9.81 -3.95
CA GLU A 81 16.88 -9.23 -2.61
C GLU A 81 17.26 -7.75 -2.68
N GLU A 82 18.18 -7.40 -3.58
CA GLU A 82 18.58 -6.01 -3.81
C GLU A 82 17.41 -5.20 -4.37
N VAL A 83 16.70 -5.71 -5.39
CA VAL A 83 15.50 -5.04 -5.91
C VAL A 83 14.44 -4.89 -4.82
N LYS A 84 14.21 -5.94 -4.02
CA LYS A 84 13.25 -5.91 -2.92
C LYS A 84 13.57 -4.80 -1.91
N SER A 85 14.84 -4.55 -1.64
CA SER A 85 15.25 -3.48 -0.73
C SER A 85 14.82 -2.08 -1.20
N PHE A 86 14.67 -1.85 -2.51
CA PHE A 86 14.17 -0.59 -3.07
C PHE A 86 12.64 -0.51 -3.09
N VAL A 87 11.94 -1.64 -3.30
CA VAL A 87 10.50 -1.61 -3.60
C VAL A 87 9.62 -2.02 -2.42
N GLN A 88 10.19 -2.65 -1.39
CA GLN A 88 9.43 -3.10 -0.24
C GLN A 88 8.74 -1.91 0.46
N PRO A 89 7.42 -1.95 0.67
CA PRO A 89 6.70 -0.92 1.42
C PRO A 89 7.22 -0.80 2.85
N SER A 90 7.08 0.38 3.45
CA SER A 90 7.45 0.58 4.85
C SER A 90 6.55 -0.25 5.78
N SER A 91 7.07 -0.59 6.97
CA SER A 91 6.28 -1.28 8.00
C SER A 91 5.03 -0.49 8.39
N GLU A 92 5.12 0.84 8.37
CA GLU A 92 4.00 1.75 8.62
C GLU A 92 2.92 1.60 7.55
N THR A 93 3.28 1.62 6.26
CA THR A 93 2.33 1.44 5.15
C THR A 93 1.62 0.09 5.22
N VAL A 94 2.36 -0.99 5.51
CA VAL A 94 1.77 -2.32 5.67
C VAL A 94 0.82 -2.36 6.87
N SER A 95 1.21 -1.78 8.00
CA SER A 95 0.40 -1.75 9.22
C SER A 95 -0.89 -0.94 9.03
N ALA A 96 -0.80 0.21 8.37
CA ALA A 96 -1.95 1.05 8.04
C ALA A 96 -2.92 0.32 7.10
N PHE A 97 -2.41 -0.38 6.08
CA PHE A 97 -3.25 -1.16 5.18
C PHE A 97 -3.95 -2.33 5.89
N SER A 98 -3.23 -3.08 6.73
CA SER A 98 -3.82 -4.17 7.51
C SER A 98 -4.91 -3.69 8.49
N ALA A 99 -4.72 -2.51 9.10
CA ALA A 99 -5.74 -1.89 9.94
C ALA A 99 -6.96 -1.47 9.12
N PHE A 100 -6.74 -0.89 7.94
CA PHE A 100 -7.80 -0.50 7.01
C PHE A 100 -8.63 -1.70 6.54
N THR A 101 -8.01 -2.79 6.10
CA THR A 101 -8.74 -3.98 5.62
C THR A 101 -9.57 -4.61 6.73
N SER A 102 -8.98 -4.75 7.92
CA SER A 102 -9.64 -5.32 9.10
C SER A 102 -10.87 -4.51 9.52
N ALA A 103 -10.77 -3.16 9.48
CA ALA A 103 -11.89 -2.28 9.82
C ALA A 103 -13.04 -2.33 8.80
N ASN A 104 -12.77 -2.75 7.55
CA ASN A 104 -13.75 -2.78 6.46
C ASN A 104 -14.19 -4.21 6.08
N GLY A 105 -14.05 -5.18 6.99
CA GLY A 105 -14.57 -6.54 6.81
C GLY A 105 -13.85 -7.36 5.75
N SER A 106 -12.63 -6.95 5.37
CA SER A 106 -11.75 -7.71 4.47
C SER A 106 -10.63 -8.35 5.27
N SER A 107 -10.27 -9.60 4.97
CA SER A 107 -9.10 -10.24 5.59
C SER A 107 -7.83 -9.46 5.20
N PRO A 108 -6.91 -9.20 6.15
CA PRO A 108 -5.57 -8.72 5.79
C PRO A 108 -4.86 -9.74 4.88
N PRO A 109 -3.85 -9.30 4.09
CA PRO A 109 -3.05 -10.16 3.23
C PRO A 109 -2.24 -11.20 4.01
#